data_AF-A0A076MZD9-F1
#
_entry.id   AF-A0A076MZD9-F1
#
_cell.length_a   1.000
_cell.length_b   1.000
_cell.length_c   1.000
_cell.angle_alpha   90.00
_cell.angle_beta   90.00
_cell.angle_gamma   90.00
#
_symmetry.space_group_name_H-M   'P 1'
#
loop_
_entity.id
_entity.type
_entity.pdbx_description
1 polymer ?
#
loop_
_entity_poly.entity_id
_entity_poly.type
_entity_poly.pdbx_seq_one_letter_code
_entity_poly.pdbx_strand_id
1 'polypeptide(L)'
;MGFPVARKLIDSHLVSGAPVPGREIGLRVDQTLTQDATGTLVMPELEALGLDRARTGVSIRYVDHNLLQADEKNRTRRTWRASGCRGRRWSGPTRTRAPRGRPACSRSVGGLEVAMAIAGEPLYLRMPEIWGVRLTSALPEWVSAKDVTLEMLRRHGVKGG
;
A
#
# COMPACT_ATOMS: atom_id res chain seq x y z
N MET A 1 -16.22 -25.96 1.55
CA MET A 1 -15.66 -24.86 2.37
C MET A 1 -15.18 -23.76 1.43
N GLY A 2 -15.45 -22.49 1.73
CA GLY A 2 -15.03 -21.37 0.87
C GLY A 2 -13.61 -20.89 1.16
N PHE A 3 -12.98 -20.25 0.17
CA PHE A 3 -11.65 -19.64 0.32
C PHE A 3 -11.60 -18.53 1.39
N PRO A 4 -10.44 -18.30 2.04
CA PRO A 4 -10.26 -17.19 2.97
C PRO A 4 -10.43 -15.83 2.29
N VAL A 5 -10.74 -14.78 3.07
CA VAL A 5 -11.02 -13.44 2.52
C VAL A 5 -9.85 -12.88 1.72
N ALA A 6 -8.61 -13.07 2.20
CA ALA A 6 -7.41 -12.63 1.49
C ALA A 6 -7.31 -13.30 0.11
N ARG A 7 -7.64 -14.59 0.02
CA ARG A 7 -7.65 -15.31 -1.26
C ARG A 7 -8.70 -14.76 -2.21
N LYS A 8 -9.92 -14.54 -1.73
CA LYS A 8 -11.00 -13.96 -2.54
C LYS A 8 -10.63 -12.57 -3.08
N LEU A 9 -9.97 -11.76 -2.27
CA LEU A 9 -9.49 -10.43 -2.68
C LEU A 9 -8.38 -10.53 -3.73
N ILE A 10 -7.43 -11.45 -3.58
CA ILE A 10 -6.38 -11.70 -4.58
C ILE A 10 -7.02 -12.16 -5.89
N ASP A 11 -7.91 -13.14 -5.84
CA ASP A 11 -8.56 -13.71 -7.02
C ASP A 11 -9.40 -12.65 -7.77
N SER A 12 -10.08 -11.75 -7.06
CA SER A 12 -10.88 -10.69 -7.71
C SER A 12 -10.05 -9.54 -8.32
N HIS A 13 -8.75 -9.48 -8.04
CA HIS A 13 -7.83 -8.46 -8.56
C HIS A 13 -6.73 -9.05 -9.44
N LEU A 14 -6.74 -10.37 -9.65
CA LEU A 14 -5.76 -11.07 -10.48
C LEU A 14 -5.91 -10.66 -11.95
N VAL A 15 -4.82 -10.19 -12.54
CA VAL A 15 -4.75 -9.85 -13.97
C VAL A 15 -3.81 -10.76 -14.74
N SER A 16 -2.84 -11.38 -14.08
CA SER A 16 -1.91 -12.34 -14.69
C SER A 16 -1.35 -13.33 -13.67
N GLY A 17 -0.88 -14.47 -14.17
CA GLY A 17 -0.34 -15.56 -13.35
C GLY A 17 -1.41 -16.49 -12.78
N ALA A 18 -0.95 -17.51 -12.06
CA ALA A 18 -1.81 -18.43 -11.32
C ALA A 18 -1.63 -18.17 -9.81
N PRO A 19 -2.72 -18.09 -9.03
CA PRO A 19 -2.65 -17.82 -7.61
C PRO A 19 -2.21 -19.10 -6.85
N VAL A 20 -0.95 -19.46 -7.02
CA VAL A 20 -0.27 -20.61 -6.40
C VAL A 20 0.91 -20.06 -5.59
N PRO A 21 1.03 -20.35 -4.29
CA PRO A 21 2.11 -19.82 -3.46
C PRO A 21 3.50 -19.97 -4.10
N GLY A 22 4.30 -18.92 -4.02
CA GLY A 22 5.65 -18.84 -4.58
C GLY A 22 5.72 -18.51 -6.09
N ARG A 23 4.63 -18.64 -6.85
CA ARG A 23 4.56 -18.22 -8.26
C ARG A 23 4.32 -16.71 -8.37
N GLU A 24 4.78 -16.10 -9.45
CA GLU A 24 4.49 -14.69 -9.72
C GLU A 24 3.02 -14.49 -10.12
N ILE A 25 2.43 -13.43 -9.60
CA ILE A 25 1.08 -12.95 -9.92
C ILE A 25 1.11 -11.46 -10.20
N GLY A 26 0.28 -11.01 -11.13
CA GLY A 26 -0.01 -9.60 -11.36
C GLY A 26 -1.36 -9.23 -10.76
N LEU A 27 -1.40 -8.16 -9.97
CA LEU A 27 -2.61 -7.64 -9.34
C LEU A 27 -2.94 -6.23 -9.82
N ARG A 28 -4.21 -5.99 -10.15
CA ARG A 28 -4.74 -4.64 -10.36
C ARG A 28 -4.77 -3.89 -9.04
N VAL A 29 -4.28 -2.65 -9.03
CA VAL A 29 -4.25 -1.78 -7.85
C VAL A 29 -5.40 -0.77 -7.91
N ASP A 30 -6.29 -0.77 -6.92
CA ASP A 30 -7.38 0.21 -6.85
C ASP A 30 -6.92 1.57 -6.30
N GLN A 31 -6.03 1.53 -5.29
CA GLN A 31 -5.61 2.69 -4.54
C GLN A 31 -4.12 2.67 -4.24
N THR A 32 -3.49 3.85 -4.31
CA THR A 32 -2.08 4.05 -3.97
C THR A 32 -1.93 5.08 -2.86
N LEU A 33 -1.09 4.77 -1.88
CA LEU A 33 -0.77 5.63 -0.74
C LEU A 33 0.74 5.82 -0.68
N THR A 34 1.17 7.06 -0.75
CA THR A 34 2.58 7.46 -0.55
C THR A 34 2.70 8.27 0.74
N GLN A 35 3.88 8.25 1.36
CA GLN A 35 4.21 9.13 2.47
C GLN A 35 5.32 10.12 2.05
N ASP A 36 5.62 11.10 2.89
CA ASP A 36 6.49 12.23 2.56
C ASP A 36 8.00 11.96 2.64
N ALA A 37 8.43 10.88 3.26
CA ALA A 37 9.80 10.36 3.29
C ALA A 37 10.17 9.57 2.01
N THR A 38 9.36 8.60 1.58
CA THR A 38 9.63 7.72 0.42
C THR A 38 8.86 8.13 -0.84
N GLY A 39 7.68 8.75 -0.70
CA GLY A 39 6.89 9.19 -1.83
C GLY A 39 7.58 10.26 -2.67
N THR A 40 8.56 10.98 -2.13
CA THR A 40 9.32 11.96 -2.92
C THR A 40 10.16 11.32 -4.02
N LEU A 41 10.46 10.03 -3.92
CA LEU A 41 11.09 9.30 -5.01
C LEU A 41 10.11 9.13 -6.16
N VAL A 42 8.88 8.66 -5.87
CA VAL A 42 7.77 8.41 -6.82
C VAL A 42 7.51 9.55 -7.83
N MET A 43 7.74 10.81 -7.46
CA MET A 43 7.40 11.95 -8.31
C MET A 43 8.31 12.08 -9.55
N PRO A 44 9.65 12.06 -9.39
CA PRO A 44 10.59 11.87 -10.49
C PRO A 44 10.25 10.73 -11.46
N GLU A 45 9.86 9.53 -10.98
CA GLU A 45 9.53 8.45 -11.92
C GLU A 45 8.25 8.74 -12.70
N LEU A 46 7.24 9.35 -12.05
CA LEU A 46 6.02 9.77 -12.75
C LEU A 46 6.27 10.85 -13.81
N GLU A 47 7.21 11.77 -13.55
CA GLU A 47 7.63 12.76 -14.54
C GLU A 47 8.40 12.12 -15.70
N ALA A 48 9.30 11.18 -15.42
CA ALA A 48 10.01 10.42 -16.45
C ALA A 48 9.06 9.60 -17.34
N LEU A 49 7.96 9.10 -16.77
CA LEU A 49 6.88 8.42 -17.50
C LEU A 49 5.98 9.38 -18.28
N GLY A 50 6.17 10.70 -18.16
CA GLY A 50 5.33 11.71 -18.81
C GLY A 50 3.88 11.70 -18.30
N LEU A 51 3.62 11.19 -17.09
CA LEU A 51 2.27 10.97 -16.61
C LEU A 51 1.64 12.29 -16.14
N ASP A 52 0.54 12.66 -16.78
CA ASP A 52 -0.23 13.90 -16.52
C ASP A 52 -1.33 13.72 -15.46
N ARG A 53 -1.79 12.48 -15.25
CA ARG A 53 -2.80 12.10 -14.27
C ARG A 53 -2.60 10.67 -13.75
N ALA A 54 -2.94 10.46 -12.48
CA ALA A 54 -3.05 9.10 -11.93
C ALA A 54 -4.10 8.29 -12.70
N ARG A 55 -3.80 7.01 -12.95
CA ARG A 55 -4.71 6.04 -13.57
C ARG A 55 -5.32 5.07 -12.55
N THR A 56 -4.86 5.07 -11.30
CA THR A 56 -5.55 4.41 -10.19
C THR A 56 -6.83 5.15 -9.83
N GLY A 57 -7.78 4.44 -9.21
CA GLY A 57 -9.04 5.05 -8.77
C GLY A 57 -8.82 6.15 -7.72
N VAL A 58 -7.87 5.92 -6.81
CA VAL A 58 -7.45 6.91 -5.80
C VAL A 58 -5.93 6.86 -5.63
N SER A 59 -5.26 8.01 -5.67
CA SER A 59 -3.84 8.14 -5.34
C SER A 59 -3.61 9.28 -4.35
N ILE A 60 -3.00 8.98 -3.22
CA ILE A 60 -2.85 9.91 -2.09
C ILE A 60 -1.42 9.98 -1.61
N ARG A 61 -1.05 11.15 -1.12
CA ARG A 61 0.19 11.38 -0.38
C ARG A 61 -0.11 11.88 1.02
N TYR A 62 0.36 11.16 2.03
CA TYR A 62 0.39 11.60 3.41
C TYR A 62 1.66 12.40 3.69
N VAL A 63 1.55 13.35 4.62
CA VAL A 63 2.65 14.18 5.11
C VAL A 63 2.63 14.09 6.62
N ASP A 64 3.41 13.16 7.15
CA ASP A 64 3.34 12.74 8.55
C ASP A 64 4.70 12.38 9.13
N HIS A 65 5.70 12.05 8.29
CA HIS A 65 7.03 11.67 8.76
C HIS A 65 7.95 12.88 8.98
N ASN A 66 7.74 14.00 8.27
CA ASN A 66 8.54 15.23 8.39
C ASN A 66 7.68 16.40 8.90
N LEU A 67 7.33 16.36 10.19
CA LEU A 67 6.59 17.44 10.86
C LEU A 67 7.45 18.68 11.11
N LEU A 68 8.73 18.49 11.48
CA LEU A 68 9.71 19.58 11.63
C LEU A 68 10.49 19.74 10.32
N GLN A 69 10.10 20.75 9.54
CA GLN A 69 10.54 20.97 8.17
C GLN A 69 11.63 22.04 8.08
N ALA A 70 12.65 21.92 8.92
CA ALA A 70 13.65 22.97 9.17
C ALA A 70 14.88 22.93 8.23
N ASP A 71 15.05 21.87 7.43
CA ASP A 71 16.20 21.70 6.56
C ASP A 71 15.92 22.04 5.09
N GLU A 72 16.99 22.33 4.34
CA GLU A 72 16.90 22.75 2.94
C GLU A 72 16.47 21.60 2.00
N LYS A 73 16.79 20.35 2.35
CA LYS A 73 16.30 19.15 1.65
C LYS A 73 14.77 19.08 1.68
N ASN A 74 14.15 19.48 2.78
CA ASN A 74 12.70 19.54 2.88
C ASN A 74 12.11 20.73 2.09
N ARG A 75 12.84 21.84 1.92
CA ARG A 75 12.42 22.97 1.04
C ARG A 75 12.32 22.55 -0.42
N THR A 76 13.29 21.79 -0.94
CA THR A 76 13.21 21.22 -2.30
C THR A 76 12.05 20.23 -2.41
N ARG A 77 11.79 19.41 -1.38
CA ARG A 77 10.59 18.55 -1.37
C ARG A 77 9.28 19.36 -1.40
N ARG A 78 9.22 20.56 -0.80
CA ARG A 78 8.05 21.46 -0.86
C ARG A 78 7.82 22.03 -2.26
N THR A 79 8.86 22.42 -2.98
CA THR A 79 8.70 22.95 -4.34
C THR A 79 8.13 21.88 -5.27
N TRP A 80 8.58 20.63 -5.14
CA TRP A 80 8.00 19.48 -5.87
C TRP A 80 6.56 19.13 -5.43
N ARG A 81 6.22 19.23 -4.13
CA ARG A 81 4.82 19.10 -3.67
C ARG A 81 3.93 20.19 -4.27
N ALA A 82 4.44 21.41 -4.36
CA ALA A 82 3.70 22.55 -4.87
C ALA A 82 3.62 22.59 -6.40
N SER A 83 4.65 22.09 -7.12
CA SER A 83 4.70 22.06 -8.59
C SER A 83 4.02 20.82 -9.17
N GLY A 84 4.11 19.66 -8.52
CA GLY A 84 3.40 18.45 -8.92
C GLY A 84 1.88 18.67 -8.96
N CYS A 85 1.34 19.52 -8.08
CA CYS A 85 -0.06 19.93 -8.06
C CYS A 85 -0.40 21.09 -9.03
N ARG A 86 0.59 21.82 -9.56
CA ARG A 86 0.37 22.98 -10.46
C ARG A 86 0.56 22.54 -11.92
N GLY A 87 -0.55 22.14 -12.54
CA GLY A 87 -0.64 21.88 -13.98
C GLY A 87 -0.94 20.43 -14.37
N ARG A 88 -0.74 19.48 -13.45
CA ARG A 88 -1.11 18.06 -13.63
C ARG A 88 -2.24 17.76 -12.65
N ARG A 89 -3.35 17.21 -13.12
CA ARG A 89 -4.61 17.08 -12.34
C ARG A 89 -4.50 15.89 -11.39
N TRP A 90 -3.72 16.03 -10.32
CA TRP A 90 -3.62 15.08 -9.21
C TRP A 90 -4.73 15.35 -8.19
N SER A 91 -5.98 15.26 -8.63
CA SER A 91 -7.14 15.37 -7.74
C SER A 91 -8.27 14.49 -8.26
N GLY A 92 -8.24 13.22 -7.83
CA GLY A 92 -9.47 12.47 -7.64
C GLY A 92 -10.21 13.01 -6.40
N PRO A 93 -11.52 12.75 -6.25
CA PRO A 93 -12.30 13.25 -5.12
C PRO A 93 -11.63 12.87 -3.79
N THR A 94 -11.28 13.88 -2.99
CA THR A 94 -10.62 13.82 -1.67
C THR A 94 -11.53 13.25 -0.56
N ARG A 95 -12.35 12.25 -0.88
CA ARG A 95 -13.04 11.42 0.12
C ARG A 95 -12.29 10.10 0.27
N THR A 96 -11.08 10.17 0.79
CA THR A 96 -10.43 8.98 1.33
C THR A 96 -11.10 8.62 2.64
N ARG A 97 -12.16 7.83 2.57
CA ARG A 97 -12.49 6.96 3.67
C ARG A 97 -11.53 5.78 3.53
N ALA A 98 -10.63 5.55 4.49
CA ALA A 98 -10.16 4.19 4.72
C ALA A 98 -11.42 3.30 4.68
N PRO A 99 -11.41 2.14 3.99
CA PRO A 99 -12.61 1.33 3.84
C PRO A 99 -13.13 0.93 5.23
N ARG A 100 -14.02 1.74 5.81
CA ARG A 100 -14.65 1.48 7.10
C ARG A 100 -15.64 0.36 6.84
N GLY A 101 -15.25 -0.86 7.21
CA GLY A 101 -16.11 -2.05 7.15
C GLY A 101 -16.09 -2.84 5.84
N ARG A 102 -15.15 -2.59 4.91
CA ARG A 102 -14.94 -3.45 3.73
C ARG A 102 -13.58 -4.16 3.81
N PRO A 103 -13.50 -5.48 3.53
CA PRO A 103 -12.24 -6.18 3.50
C PRO A 103 -11.36 -5.60 2.38
N ALA A 104 -10.09 -5.33 2.70
CA ALA A 104 -9.11 -4.81 1.78
C ALA A 104 -7.80 -5.57 1.97
N CYS A 105 -7.02 -5.69 0.89
CA CYS A 105 -5.66 -6.24 0.92
C CYS A 105 -4.70 -5.09 0.62
N SER A 106 -3.72 -4.87 1.50
CA SER A 106 -2.70 -3.84 1.35
C SER A 106 -1.32 -4.48 1.29
N ARG A 107 -0.45 -3.91 0.45
CA ARG A 107 0.94 -4.33 0.31
C ARG A 107 1.84 -3.11 0.26
N SER A 108 2.87 -3.09 1.10
CA SER A 108 3.95 -2.11 1.01
C SER A 108 4.91 -2.51 -0.10
N VAL A 109 5.27 -1.56 -0.96
CA VAL A 109 6.14 -1.76 -2.13
C VAL A 109 7.09 -0.57 -2.28
N GLY A 110 8.07 -0.68 -3.18
CA GLY A 110 9.04 0.38 -3.45
C GLY A 110 8.47 1.53 -4.28
N GLY A 111 9.28 2.58 -4.48
CA GLY A 111 8.84 3.79 -5.18
C GLY A 111 8.47 3.53 -6.65
N LEU A 112 9.25 2.69 -7.33
CA LEU A 112 9.01 2.33 -8.73
C LEU A 112 7.69 1.56 -8.88
N GLU A 113 7.44 0.56 -8.03
CA GLU A 113 6.20 -0.23 -8.10
C GLU A 113 4.97 0.64 -7.84
N VAL A 114 5.06 1.61 -6.91
CA VAL A 114 3.98 2.58 -6.71
C VAL A 114 3.81 3.47 -7.94
N ALA A 115 4.89 3.97 -8.56
CA ALA A 115 4.81 4.79 -9.76
C ALA A 115 4.14 4.04 -10.92
N MET A 116 4.52 2.78 -11.13
CA MET A 116 3.91 1.89 -12.13
C MET A 116 2.43 1.63 -11.83
N ALA A 117 2.08 1.34 -10.57
CA ALA A 117 0.68 1.20 -10.17
C ALA A 117 -0.12 2.48 -10.46
N ILE A 118 0.41 3.66 -10.13
CA ILE A 118 -0.19 4.96 -10.46
C ILE A 118 -0.35 5.14 -11.98
N ALA A 119 0.58 4.63 -12.78
CA ALA A 119 0.53 4.61 -14.24
C ALA A 119 -0.42 3.53 -14.82
N GLY A 120 -1.15 2.81 -13.96
CA GLY A 120 -2.15 1.81 -14.34
C GLY A 120 -1.58 0.42 -14.60
N GLU A 121 -0.29 0.22 -14.34
CA GLU A 121 0.36 -1.08 -14.52
C GLU A 121 0.07 -2.01 -13.33
N PRO A 122 0.00 -3.34 -13.55
CA PRO A 122 -0.20 -4.29 -12.48
C PRO A 122 0.95 -4.29 -11.47
N LEU A 123 0.63 -4.54 -10.19
CA LEU A 123 1.62 -4.89 -9.20
C LEU A 123 1.99 -6.36 -9.33
N TYR A 124 3.26 -6.63 -9.65
CA TYR A 124 3.80 -7.98 -9.69
C TYR A 124 4.42 -8.35 -8.34
N LEU A 125 4.04 -9.51 -7.81
CA LEU A 125 4.63 -10.08 -6.61
C LEU A 125 4.61 -11.60 -6.67
N ARG A 126 5.44 -12.25 -5.85
CA ARG A 126 5.29 -13.68 -5.57
C ARG A 126 4.08 -13.89 -4.68
N MET A 127 3.18 -14.77 -5.11
CA MET A 127 1.99 -15.15 -4.37
C MET A 127 2.37 -15.62 -2.97
N PRO A 128 1.88 -14.96 -1.90
CA PRO A 128 2.19 -15.36 -0.54
C PRO A 128 1.41 -16.62 -0.13
N GLU A 129 1.92 -17.30 0.88
CA GLU A 129 1.10 -18.23 1.65
C GLU A 129 0.09 -17.44 2.50
N ILE A 130 -1.12 -17.99 2.66
CA ILE A 130 -2.16 -17.35 3.47
C ILE A 130 -2.30 -18.13 4.78
N TRP A 131 -1.83 -17.53 5.86
CA TRP A 131 -1.90 -18.13 7.19
C TRP A 131 -3.23 -17.79 7.87
N GLY A 132 -3.93 -18.82 8.34
CA GLY A 132 -5.17 -18.66 9.10
C GLY A 132 -4.88 -18.57 10.60
N VAL A 133 -5.12 -17.40 11.19
CA VAL A 133 -5.06 -17.24 12.65
C VAL A 133 -6.47 -17.32 13.23
N ARG A 134 -6.73 -18.32 14.06
CA ARG A 134 -8.00 -18.49 14.76
C ARG A 134 -7.86 -18.00 16.20
N LEU A 135 -8.54 -16.89 16.51
CA LEU A 135 -8.68 -16.41 17.89
C LEU A 135 -9.89 -17.09 18.53
N THR A 136 -9.68 -17.65 19.71
CA THR A 136 -10.72 -18.26 20.54
C THR A 136 -10.81 -17.50 21.84
N SER A 137 -12.00 -17.47 22.47
CA SER A 137 -12.29 -16.73 23.71
C SER A 137 -12.11 -15.21 23.61
N ALA A 138 -12.39 -14.50 24.71
CA ALA A 138 -12.16 -13.07 24.86
C ALA A 138 -10.75 -12.80 25.42
N LEU A 139 -10.20 -11.62 25.13
CA LEU A 139 -8.94 -11.21 25.76
C LEU A 139 -9.16 -10.98 27.26
N PRO A 140 -8.28 -11.50 28.13
CA PRO A 140 -8.32 -11.21 29.57
C PRO A 140 -8.18 -9.71 29.84
N GLU A 141 -8.56 -9.29 31.05
CA GLU A 141 -8.32 -7.92 31.50
C GLU A 141 -6.84 -7.57 31.37
N TRP A 142 -6.55 -6.33 30.95
CA TRP A 142 -5.20 -5.80 30.68
C TRP A 142 -4.46 -6.42 29.49
N VAL A 143 -5.06 -7.34 28.74
CA VAL A 143 -4.50 -7.88 27.49
C VAL A 143 -5.10 -7.17 26.27
N SER A 144 -4.23 -6.73 25.36
CA SER A 144 -4.58 -5.98 24.17
C SER A 144 -4.29 -6.74 22.87
N ALA A 145 -4.80 -6.24 21.74
CA ALA A 145 -4.49 -6.77 20.42
C ALA A 145 -2.98 -6.71 20.08
N LYS A 146 -2.24 -5.77 20.69
CA LYS A 146 -0.78 -5.69 20.56
C LYS A 146 -0.12 -6.93 21.15
N ASP A 147 -0.59 -7.42 22.30
CA ASP A 147 -0.01 -8.57 22.98
C ASP A 147 -0.21 -9.86 22.16
N VAL A 148 -1.36 -9.99 21.49
CA VAL A 148 -1.59 -11.07 20.51
C VAL A 148 -0.57 -11.00 19.37
N THR A 149 -0.30 -9.81 18.84
CA THR A 149 0.69 -9.63 17.76
C THR A 149 2.11 -9.98 18.24
N LEU A 150 2.48 -9.55 19.45
CA LEU A 150 3.77 -9.88 20.04
C LEU A 150 3.92 -11.39 20.31
N GLU A 151 2.84 -12.06 20.72
CA GLU A 151 2.83 -13.50 20.89
C GLU A 151 3.01 -14.24 19.56
N MET A 152 2.41 -13.74 18.47
CA MET A 152 2.66 -14.26 17.12
C MET A 152 4.12 -14.11 16.71
N LEU A 153 4.73 -12.95 16.97
CA LEU A 153 6.16 -12.73 16.71
C LEU A 153 7.05 -13.64 17.57
N ARG A 154 6.66 -13.92 18.82
CA ARG A 154 7.39 -14.87 19.68
C ARG A 154 7.35 -16.29 19.15
N ARG A 155 6.21 -16.74 18.59
CA ARG A 155 6.03 -18.09 18.04
C ARG A 155 6.67 -18.30 16.67
N HIS A 156 6.63 -17.28 15.82
CA HIS A 156 6.99 -17.41 14.40
C HIS A 156 8.24 -16.60 14.00
N GLY A 157 8.78 -15.80 14.91
CA GLY A 157 9.99 -15.02 14.69
C GLY A 157 9.83 -13.91 13.64
N VAL A 158 10.96 -13.37 13.17
CA VAL A 158 11.01 -12.28 12.18
C VAL A 158 11.24 -12.76 10.74
N LYS A 159 11.43 -14.08 10.55
CA LYS A 159 11.72 -14.70 9.24
C LYS A 159 10.52 -15.44 8.65
N GLY A 160 9.40 -15.55 9.39
CA GLY A 160 8.31 -16.50 9.11
C GLY A 160 6.98 -15.86 8.69
N GLY A 161 7.01 -14.88 7.79
CA GLY A 161 5.80 -14.24 7.23
C GLY A 161 5.91 -13.97 5.74
#